data_AF-A0A1S3ISU8-F1
#
_entry.id   AF-A0A1S3ISU8-F1
#
_cell.length_a   1.000
_cell.length_b   1.000
_cell.length_c   1.000
_cell.angle_alpha   90.00
_cell.angle_beta   90.00
_cell.angle_gamma   90.00
#
_symmetry.space_group_name_H-M   'P 1'
#
loop_
_entity.id
_entity.type
_entity.pdbx_description
1 polymer ?
#
loop_
_entity_poly.entity_id
_entity_poly.type
_entity_poly.pdbx_seq_one_letter_code
_entity_poly.pdbx_strand_id
1 'polypeptide(L)' 'MAMHIPKPPGFAQMLKEGARHYSGLEEAVYRNIEACGELAKTTRSAYGPHGQNKMVINHLEKLFVTNDAATILRELE' A
#
# COMPACT_ATOMS: atom_id res chain seq x y z
N MET A 1 -37.99 30.08 -22.35
CA MET A 1 -37.64 29.20 -21.21
C MET A 1 -36.17 28.84 -21.36
N ALA A 2 -35.31 29.31 -20.45
CA ALA A 2 -33.88 29.06 -20.53
C ALA A 2 -33.58 27.58 -20.23
N MET A 3 -32.84 26.90 -21.11
CA MET A 3 -32.44 25.51 -20.89
C MET A 3 -31.53 25.40 -19.67
N HIS A 4 -31.84 24.44 -18.80
CA HIS A 4 -31.00 24.07 -17.67
C HIS A 4 -29.74 23.38 -18.21
N ILE A 5 -28.62 24.09 -18.22
CA ILE A 5 -27.31 23.52 -18.59
C ILE A 5 -26.89 22.60 -17.43
N PRO A 6 -26.78 21.28 -17.65
CA PRO A 6 -26.31 20.37 -16.60
C PRO A 6 -24.88 20.76 -16.23
N LYS A 7 -24.65 20.99 -14.93
CA LYS A 7 -23.30 21.22 -14.40
C LYS A 7 -22.44 19.98 -14.74
N PRO A 8 -21.17 20.16 -15.14
CA PRO A 8 -20.30 19.04 -15.46
C PRO A 8 -20.26 18.06 -14.27
N PRO A 9 -20.33 16.74 -14.50
CA PRO A 9 -20.27 15.75 -13.43
C PRO A 9 -18.99 15.97 -12.63
N GLY A 10 -19.13 16.09 -11.31
CA GLY A 10 -17.97 16.26 -10.44
C GLY A 10 -17.02 15.09 -10.59
N PHE A 11 -15.73 15.30 -10.35
CA PHE A 11 -14.66 14.29 -10.49
C PHE A 11 -15.03 12.92 -9.91
N ALA A 12 -15.73 12.89 -8.77
CA ALA A 12 -16.20 11.66 -8.13
C ALA A 12 -17.27 10.87 -8.93
N GLN A 13 -18.09 11.54 -9.75
CA GLN A 13 -19.10 10.91 -10.61
C GLN A 13 -18.51 10.38 -11.93
N MET A 14 -17.28 10.75 -12.28
CA MET A 14 -16.56 10.22 -13.44
C MET A 14 -15.83 8.90 -13.13
N LEU A 15 -15.74 8.53 -11.85
CA LEU A 15 -15.10 7.28 -11.42
C LEU A 15 -16.08 6.12 -11.54
N LYS A 16 -15.54 4.91 -11.79
CA LYS A 16 -16.35 3.68 -11.78
C LYS A 16 -16.97 3.48 -10.41
N GLU A 17 -18.17 2.91 -10.40
CA GLU A 17 -18.87 2.56 -9.17
C GLU A 17 -17.99 1.63 -8.31
N GLY A 18 -17.78 2.01 -7.04
CA GLY A 18 -16.89 1.32 -6.10
C GLY A 18 -15.43 1.80 -6.06
N ALA A 19 -15.01 2.69 -6.96
CA ALA A 19 -13.67 3.27 -6.90
C ALA A 19 -13.55 4.28 -5.76
N ARG A 20 -12.54 4.09 -4.90
CA ARG A 20 -12.18 5.05 -3.86
C ARG A 20 -11.00 5.88 -4.34
N HIS A 21 -11.15 7.20 -4.35
CA HIS A 21 -10.08 8.12 -4.68
C HIS A 21 -9.69 8.89 -3.42
N TYR A 22 -8.41 8.77 -3.06
CA TYR A 22 -7.83 9.45 -1.91
C TYR A 22 -7.00 10.62 -2.40
N SER A 23 -7.29 11.82 -1.90
CA SER A 23 -6.56 13.03 -2.30
C SER A 23 -6.45 14.02 -1.16
N GLY A 24 -5.33 14.74 -1.13
CA GLY A 24 -5.03 15.73 -0.11
C GLY A 24 -3.95 15.25 0.86
N LEU A 25 -3.57 16.14 1.77
CA LEU A 25 -2.50 15.90 2.73
C LEU A 25 -2.86 14.77 3.71
N GLU A 26 -4.00 14.88 4.38
CA GLU A 26 -4.41 13.96 5.44
C GLU A 26 -4.62 12.52 4.93
N GLU A 27 -5.28 12.36 3.79
CA GLU A 27 -5.72 11.02 3.36
C GLU A 27 -4.70 10.28 2.49
N ALA A 28 -3.99 10.99 1.59
CA ALA A 28 -3.01 10.37 0.72
C ALA A 28 -1.61 10.37 1.33
N VAL A 29 -1.14 11.52 1.83
CA VAL A 29 0.26 11.67 2.26
C VAL A 29 0.51 10.92 3.56
N TYR A 30 -0.29 11.16 4.60
CA TYR A 30 -0.06 10.48 5.89
C TYR A 30 -0.25 8.98 5.79
N ARG A 31 -1.26 8.50 5.07
CA ARG A 31 -1.51 7.07 4.89
C ARG A 31 -0.36 6.37 4.15
N ASN A 32 0.20 7.02 3.12
CA ASN A 32 1.36 6.49 2.41
C ASN A 32 2.60 6.47 3.30
N ILE A 33 2.83 7.52 4.10
CA ILE A 33 3.97 7.59 5.03
C ILE A 33 3.84 6.50 6.10
N GLU A 34 2.65 6.29 6.64
CA GLU A 34 2.37 5.25 7.63
C GLU A 34 2.65 3.86 7.07
N ALA A 35 2.11 3.53 5.89
CA ALA A 35 2.33 2.26 5.22
C ALA A 35 3.83 2.00 4.93
N CYS A 36 4.53 3.00 4.39
CA CYS A 36 5.97 2.91 4.18
C CYS A 36 6.73 2.74 5.50
N GLY A 37 6.28 3.40 6.57
CA GLY A 37 6.86 3.29 7.90
C GLY A 37 6.73 1.89 8.49
N GLU A 38 5.60 1.21 8.30
CA GLU A 38 5.39 -0.17 8.73
C GLU A 38 6.26 -1.16 7.96
N LEU A 39 6.34 -1.02 6.64
CA LEU A 39 7.23 -1.84 5.81
C LEU A 39 8.70 -1.67 6.20
N ALA A 40 9.12 -0.42 6.48
CA ALA A 40 10.47 -0.13 6.94
C ALA A 40 10.76 -0.73 8.32
N LYS A 41 9.82 -0.68 9.27
CA LYS A 41 9.97 -1.30 10.61
C LYS A 41 10.13 -2.82 10.49
N THR A 42 9.37 -3.46 9.59
CA THR A 42 9.40 -4.90 9.38
C THR A 42 10.78 -5.36 8.90
N THR A 43 11.34 -4.70 7.90
CA THR A 43 12.64 -5.05 7.30
C THR A 43 13.84 -4.57 8.11
N ARG A 44 13.70 -3.51 8.93
CA ARG A 44 14.79 -2.95 9.77
C ARG A 44 15.46 -4.00 10.66
N SER A 45 14.69 -4.93 11.23
CA SER A 45 15.23 -5.97 12.11
C SER A 45 16.04 -7.06 11.38
N ALA A 46 15.93 -7.15 10.05
CA ALA A 46 16.70 -8.07 9.21
C ALA A 46 18.01 -7.45 8.67
N TYR A 47 18.30 -6.18 9.00
CA TYR A 47 19.44 -5.45 8.46
C TYR A 47 20.76 -5.73 9.19
N GLY A 48 21.85 -5.83 8.42
CA GLY A 48 23.21 -5.95 8.93
C GLY A 48 23.63 -7.39 9.30
N PRO A 49 24.86 -7.58 9.81
CA PRO A 49 25.40 -8.90 10.16
C PRO A 49 24.68 -9.56 11.34
N HIS A 50 23.97 -8.78 12.16
CA HIS A 50 23.10 -9.25 13.25
C HIS A 50 21.61 -9.20 12.87
N GLY A 51 21.30 -9.12 11.56
CA GLY A 51 19.94 -9.13 11.05
C GLY A 51 19.22 -10.43 11.42
N GLN A 52 18.00 -10.31 11.91
CA GLN A 52 17.15 -11.44 12.25
C GLN A 52 16.43 -11.96 11.01
N ASN A 53 16.52 -13.27 10.77
CA ASN A 53 15.74 -13.93 9.72
C ASN A 53 14.23 -13.79 10.01
N LYS A 54 13.45 -13.59 8.96
CA LYS A 54 12.00 -13.62 9.00
C LYS A 54 11.49 -14.91 8.40
N MET A 55 10.47 -15.46 9.06
CA MET A 55 9.71 -16.58 8.58
C MET A 55 8.50 -16.03 7.82
N VAL A 56 8.42 -16.27 6.52
CA VAL A 56 7.34 -15.84 5.65
C VAL A 56 6.65 -17.08 5.08
N ILE A 57 5.34 -17.16 5.22
CA ILE A 57 4.51 -18.22 4.62
C ILE A 57 3.71 -17.55 3.53
N ASN A 58 3.95 -17.94 2.28
CA ASN A 58 3.24 -17.34 1.15
C ASN A 58 1.85 -17.98 0.95
N HIS A 59 1.09 -17.47 -0.01
CA HIS A 59 -0.25 -17.96 -0.36
C HIS A 59 -0.30 -19.42 -0.86
N LEU A 60 0.85 -20.04 -1.15
CA LEU A 60 0.98 -21.46 -1.53
C LEU A 60 1.46 -22.34 -0.37
N GLU A 61 1.40 -21.83 0.87
CA GLU A 61 1.88 -22.49 2.10
C GLU A 61 3.38 -22.84 2.08
N LYS A 62 4.17 -22.18 1.22
CA LYS A 62 5.62 -22.36 1.19
C LYS A 62 6.27 -21.50 2.27
N LEU A 63 7.17 -22.13 3.02
CA LEU A 63 7.93 -21.51 4.09
C LEU A 63 9.26 -20.94 3.58
N PHE A 64 9.48 -19.64 3.76
CA PHE A 64 10.75 -18.97 3.56
C PHE A 64 11.32 -18.50 4.89
N VAL A 65 12.60 -18.79 5.14
CA VAL A 65 13.37 -18.26 6.27
C VAL A 65 14.54 -17.47 5.69
N THR A 66 14.46 -16.14 5.73
CA THR A 66 15.45 -15.27 5.06
C THR A 66 15.61 -13.93 5.78
N ASN A 67 16.79 -13.32 5.69
CA ASN A 67 17.01 -11.92 6.07
C ASN A 67 17.06 -10.96 4.87
N ASP A 68 16.93 -11.47 3.65
CA ASP A 68 16.92 -10.62 2.45
C ASP A 68 15.60 -9.85 2.36
N ALA A 69 15.69 -8.51 2.47
CA ALA A 69 14.54 -7.61 2.42
C ALA A 69 13.76 -7.73 1.11
N ALA A 70 14.43 -7.94 -0.03
CA ALA A 70 13.77 -8.06 -1.32
C ALA A 70 12.93 -9.35 -1.41
N THR A 71 13.42 -10.45 -0.82
CA THR A 71 12.67 -11.70 -0.74
C THR A 71 11.51 -11.60 0.25
N ILE A 72 11.72 -10.98 1.42
CA ILE A 72 10.64 -10.74 2.39
C ILE A 72 9.48 -9.96 1.74
N LEU A 73 9.77 -8.87 1.02
CA LEU A 73 8.74 -8.05 0.39
C LEU A 73 8.01 -8.76 -0.76
N ARG A 74 8.68 -9.64 -1.49
CA ARG A 74 8.06 -10.38 -2.60
C ARG A 74 7.13 -11.50 -2.14
N GLU A 75 7.43 -12.13 -1.02
CA GLU A 75 6.66 -13.27 -0.50
C GLU A 75 5.61 -12.87 0.55
N LEU A 76 5.53 -11.57 0.90
CA LEU A 76 4.51 -11.04 1.82
C LEU A 76 3.11 -10.95 1.18
N GLU A 77 3.02 -11.02 -0.15
CA GLU A 77 1.77 -11.13 -0.93
C GLU A 77 1.47 -12.59 -1.36
#